data_AF-A0AAD2B473-F1
#
_entry.id   AF-A0AAD2B473-F1
#
_cell.length_a   1.000
_cell.length_b   1.000
_cell.length_c   1.000
_cell.angle_alpha   90.00
_cell.angle_beta   90.00
_cell.angle_gamma   90.00
#
_symmetry.space_group_name_H-M   'P 1'
#
loop_
_entity.id
_entity.type
_entity.pdbx_description
1 polymer ?
#
loop_
_entity_poly.entity_id
_entity_poly.type
_entity_poly.pdbx_seq_one_letter_code
_entity_poly.pdbx_strand_id
1 'polypeptide(L)'
;MARQRRKQSRINPQYRFLWEALPWVLYGIGAFIVLNVLDDLPCQMMRTLAANAQCSGALPHELWLIPLGCLVASIVVASWRFYRDYYCGEMWDEYDH
;
A
#
# COMPACT_ATOMS: atom_id res chain seq x y z
N MET A 1 35.43 -6.31 7.71
CA MET A 1 34.14 -6.44 7.00
C MET A 1 33.90 -5.17 6.23
N ALA A 2 33.83 -5.25 4.90
CA ALA A 2 33.76 -4.08 4.03
C ALA A 2 32.45 -3.30 4.27
N ARG A 3 32.55 -2.10 4.85
CA ARG A 3 31.47 -1.11 4.91
C ARG A 3 31.07 -0.79 3.48
N GLN A 4 29.98 -1.41 3.01
CA GLN A 4 29.32 -0.99 1.78
C GLN A 4 29.00 0.50 1.94
N ARG A 5 29.70 1.36 1.19
CA ARG A 5 29.31 2.76 0.97
C ARG A 5 27.94 2.74 0.30
N ARG A 6 26.86 2.70 1.10
CA ARG A 6 25.51 2.87 0.58
C ARG A 6 25.42 4.29 0.06
N LYS A 7 25.13 4.39 -1.24
CA LYS A 7 24.87 5.65 -1.94
C LYS A 7 23.90 6.48 -1.09
N GLN A 8 24.37 7.65 -0.69
CA GLN A 8 23.66 8.68 0.05
C GLN A 8 22.31 8.94 -0.64
N SER A 9 21.23 8.38 -0.09
CA SER A 9 19.89 8.58 -0.62
C SER A 9 19.54 10.05 -0.39
N ARG A 10 19.27 10.81 -1.46
CA ARG A 10 18.85 12.24 -1.43
C ARG A 10 17.52 12.51 -0.68
N ILE A 11 17.00 11.53 0.05
CA ILE A 11 15.72 11.59 0.74
C ILE A 11 16.04 11.92 2.19
N ASN A 12 15.43 13.00 2.70
CA ASN A 12 15.57 13.43 4.09
C ASN A 12 15.27 12.24 5.02
N PRO A 13 16.15 11.86 5.98
CA PRO A 13 16.00 10.65 6.80
C PRO A 13 14.65 10.59 7.52
N GLN A 14 14.10 11.74 7.90
CA GLN A 14 12.77 11.87 8.49
C GLN A 14 11.62 11.34 7.63
N TYR A 15 11.72 11.30 6.30
CA TYR A 15 10.64 10.83 5.41
C TYR A 15 10.93 9.47 4.77
N ARG A 16 12.03 8.79 5.16
CA ARG A 16 12.42 7.50 4.58
C ARG A 16 11.37 6.41 4.83
N PHE A 17 10.72 6.42 6.00
CA PHE A 17 9.64 5.48 6.32
C PHE A 17 8.41 5.63 5.41
N LEU A 18 8.12 6.85 4.97
CA LEU A 18 6.99 7.15 4.08
C LEU A 18 7.17 6.48 2.71
N TRP A 19 8.42 6.42 2.23
CA TRP A 19 8.75 5.82 0.94
C TRP A 19 8.59 4.30 0.92
N GLU A 20 8.83 3.62 2.04
CA GLU A 20 8.61 2.17 2.14
C GLU A 20 7.13 1.82 2.35
N ALA A 21 6.35 2.74 2.94
CA ALA A 21 4.91 2.57 3.16
C ALA A 21 4.07 2.91 1.91
N LEU A 22 4.53 3.85 1.08
CA LEU A 22 3.83 4.34 -0.11
C LEU A 22 3.37 3.22 -1.08
N PRO A 23 4.18 2.19 -1.41
CA PRO A 23 3.76 1.11 -2.29
C PRO A 23 2.55 0.35 -1.76
N TRP A 24 2.49 0.11 -0.44
CA TRP A 24 1.37 -0.58 0.20
C TRP A 24 0.08 0.21 0.12
N VAL A 25 0.17 1.54 0.31
CA VAL A 25 -0.98 2.43 0.12
C VAL A 25 -1.45 2.41 -1.34
N LEU A 26 -0.52 2.48 -2.30
CA LEU A 26 -0.85 2.40 -3.72
C LEU A 26 -1.48 1.05 -4.09
N TYR A 27 -1.01 -0.06 -3.52
CA TYR A 27 -1.64 -1.37 -3.70
C TYR A 27 -3.04 -1.43 -3.10
N GLY A 28 -3.26 -0.82 -1.93
CA GLY A 28 -4.60 -0.72 -1.34
C GLY A 28 -5.57 0.06 -2.22
N ILE A 29 -5.14 1.23 -2.72
CA ILE A 29 -5.95 2.05 -3.64
C ILE A 29 -6.20 1.31 -4.95
N GLY A 30 -5.17 0.70 -5.54
CA GLY A 30 -5.28 -0.08 -6.77
C GLY A 30 -6.24 -1.25 -6.62
N ALA A 31 -6.13 -2.02 -5.52
CA ALA A 31 -7.05 -3.11 -5.21
C ALA A 31 -8.48 -2.60 -5.04
N PHE A 32 -8.70 -1.47 -4.36
CA PHE A 32 -10.02 -0.88 -4.22
C PHE A 32 -10.64 -0.53 -5.57
N ILE A 33 -9.89 0.14 -6.46
CA ILE A 33 -10.37 0.49 -7.80
C ILE A 33 -10.71 -0.77 -8.61
N VAL A 34 -9.80 -1.75 -8.63
CA VAL A 34 -9.99 -3.00 -9.38
C VAL A 34 -11.22 -3.76 -8.88
N LEU A 35 -11.43 -3.85 -7.57
CA LEU A 35 -12.60 -4.51 -6.99
C LEU A 35 -13.89 -3.80 -7.37
N ASN A 36 -13.96 -2.47 -7.30
CA ASN A 36 -15.14 -1.73 -7.74
C ASN A 36 -15.43 -1.95 -9.23
N VAL A 37 -14.39 -1.90 -10.08
CA VAL A 37 -14.56 -2.14 -11.53
C VAL A 37 -15.03 -3.56 -11.82
N LEU A 38 -14.47 -4.56 -11.12
CA LEU A 38 -14.87 -5.96 -11.27
C LEU A 38 -16.29 -6.23 -10.76
N ASP A 39 -16.76 -5.49 -9.75
CA ASP A 39 -18.14 -5.58 -9.26
C ASP A 39 -19.14 -4.94 -10.24
N ASP A 40 -18.75 -3.81 -10.85
CA ASP A 40 -19.62 -3.04 -11.76
C ASP A 40 -19.66 -3.61 -13.18
N LEU A 41 -18.58 -4.24 -13.68
CA LEU A 41 -18.49 -4.83 -15.02
C LEU A 41 -19.66 -5.79 -15.35
N PRO A 42 -19.97 -6.80 -14.52
CA PRO A 42 -21.08 -7.70 -14.80
C PRO A 42 -22.43 -6.97 -14.79
N CYS A 43 -22.59 -5.92 -13.97
CA CYS A 43 -23.80 -5.12 -13.96
C CYS A 43 -23.95 -4.24 -15.20
N GLN A 44 -22.87 -3.65 -15.69
CA GLN A 44 -22.89 -2.91 -16.95
C GLN A 44 -23.17 -3.85 -18.13
N MET A 45 -22.54 -5.04 -18.16
CA MET A 45 -22.83 -6.05 -19.19
C MET A 45 -24.28 -6.52 -19.14
N MET A 46 -24.83 -6.84 -17.96
CA MET A 46 -26.22 -7.28 -17.86
C MET A 46 -27.22 -6.18 -18.25
N ARG A 47 -26.94 -4.91 -17.94
CA ARG A 47 -27.81 -3.80 -18.38
C ARG A 47 -27.89 -3.65 -19.90
N THR A 48 -26.86 -4.03 -20.65
CA THR A 48 -26.92 -4.05 -22.12
C THR A 48 -27.83 -5.14 -22.67
N LEU A 49 -28.06 -6.21 -21.90
CA LEU A 49 -28.88 -7.37 -22.29
C LEU A 49 -30.30 -7.30 -21.70
N ALA A 50 -30.45 -6.71 -20.51
CA ALA A 50 -31.72 -6.53 -19.80
C ALA A 50 -31.64 -5.30 -18.88
N ALA A 51 -32.21 -4.17 -19.31
CA ALA A 51 -32.11 -2.88 -18.63
C ALA A 51 -32.68 -2.84 -17.18
N ASN A 52 -33.57 -3.79 -16.83
CA ASN A 52 -34.23 -3.87 -15.52
C ASN A 52 -33.70 -5.00 -14.62
N ALA A 53 -32.62 -5.68 -15.00
CA ALA A 53 -32.04 -6.72 -14.15
C ALA A 53 -31.45 -6.09 -12.88
N GLN A 54 -31.98 -6.49 -11.71
CA GLN A 54 -31.37 -6.15 -10.42
C GLN A 54 -30.03 -6.86 -10.34
N CYS A 55 -28.96 -6.08 -10.32
CA CYS A 55 -27.62 -6.60 -10.25
C CYS A 55 -27.14 -6.52 -8.81
N SER A 56 -26.99 -7.69 -8.17
CA SER A 56 -26.30 -7.82 -6.89
C SER A 56 -24.79 -7.90 -7.15
N GLY A 57 -23.98 -7.35 -6.22
CA GLY A 57 -22.53 -7.43 -6.29
C GLY A 57 -22.06 -8.85 -6.59
N ALA A 58 -21.21 -8.98 -7.60
CA ALA A 58 -20.74 -10.26 -8.11
C ALA A 58 -19.58 -10.81 -7.27
N LEU A 59 -18.90 -9.94 -6.51
CA LEU A 59 -17.71 -10.31 -5.75
C LEU A 59 -18.03 -10.77 -4.32
N PRO A 60 -17.37 -11.84 -3.84
CA PRO A 60 -17.48 -12.25 -2.45
C PRO A 60 -16.95 -11.15 -1.51
N HIS A 61 -17.63 -10.98 -0.37
CA HIS A 61 -17.35 -9.90 0.57
C HIS A 61 -15.91 -9.94 1.14
N GLU A 62 -15.31 -11.13 1.18
CA GLU A 62 -13.94 -11.36 1.67
C GLU A 62 -12.87 -10.60 0.87
N LEU A 63 -13.11 -10.34 -0.43
CA LEU A 63 -12.16 -9.61 -1.27
C LEU A 63 -12.04 -8.13 -0.87
N TRP A 64 -13.06 -7.58 -0.23
CA TRP A 64 -13.03 -6.21 0.32
C TRP A 64 -12.10 -6.05 1.53
N LEU A 65 -11.57 -7.16 2.06
CA LEU A 65 -10.53 -7.12 3.08
C LEU A 65 -9.14 -6.82 2.49
N ILE A 66 -8.93 -6.99 1.18
CA ILE A 66 -7.63 -6.78 0.54
C ILE A 66 -7.16 -5.32 0.67
N PRO A 67 -7.96 -4.28 0.35
CA PRO A 67 -7.56 -2.90 0.57
C PRO A 67 -7.24 -2.58 2.04
N LEU A 68 -7.99 -3.18 2.96
CA LEU A 68 -7.82 -2.99 4.40
C LEU A 68 -6.53 -3.66 4.90
N GLY A 69 -6.22 -4.85 4.39
CA GLY A 69 -4.95 -5.55 4.65
C GLY A 69 -3.74 -4.76 4.14
N CYS A 70 -3.85 -4.13 2.96
CA CYS A 70 -2.79 -3.25 2.43
C CYS A 70 -2.56 -2.01 3.32
N LEU A 71 -3.63 -1.43 3.88
CA LEU A 71 -3.50 -0.33 4.85
C LEU A 71 -2.80 -0.79 6.14
N VAL A 72 -3.19 -1.94 6.70
CA VAL A 72 -2.53 -2.50 7.89
C VAL A 72 -1.06 -2.79 7.61
N ALA A 73 -0.74 -3.39 6.46
CA ALA A 73 0.64 -3.64 6.05
C ALA A 73 1.45 -2.35 5.91
N SER A 74 0.85 -1.28 5.36
CA SER A 74 1.51 0.03 5.26
C SER A 74 1.89 0.60 6.63
N ILE A 75 1.01 0.47 7.64
CA ILE A 75 1.25 0.95 9.00
C ILE A 75 2.34 0.11 9.68
N VAL A 76 2.29 -1.22 9.52
CA VAL A 76 3.28 -2.12 10.12
C VAL A 76 4.67 -1.85 9.54
N VAL A 77 4.79 -1.72 8.22
CA VAL A 77 6.07 -1.42 7.55
C VAL A 77 6.58 -0.04 7.94
N ALA A 78 5.72 0.99 7.96
CA ALA A 78 6.09 2.33 8.42
C ALA A 78 6.59 2.33 9.87
N SER A 79 5.85 1.67 10.78
CA SER A 79 6.17 1.60 12.20
C SER A 79 7.45 0.82 12.45
N TRP A 80 7.63 -0.31 11.76
CA TRP A 80 8.87 -1.10 11.82
C TRP A 80 10.08 -0.30 11.35
N ARG A 81 9.95 0.43 10.23
CA ARG A 81 11.03 1.23 9.70
C ARG A 81 11.38 2.39 10.61
N PHE A 82 10.37 3.08 11.14
CA PHE A 82 10.54 4.13 12.14
C PHE A 82 11.22 3.62 13.41
N TYR A 83 10.79 2.47 13.94
CA TYR A 83 11.40 1.85 15.12
C TYR A 83 12.88 1.54 14.88
N ARG A 84 13.22 0.93 13.73
CA ARG A 84 14.61 0.61 13.39
C ARG A 84 15.45 1.88 13.24
N ASP A 85 14.92 2.90 12.59
CA ASP A 85 15.63 4.17 12.37
C ASP A 85 15.87 4.93 13.68
N TYR A 86 14.91 4.93 14.61
CA TYR A 86 15.00 5.67 15.87
C TYR A 86 15.80 4.92 16.95
N TYR A 87 15.60 3.61 17.10
CA TYR A 87 16.20 2.82 18.19
C TYR A 87 17.49 2.10 17.82
N CYS A 88 17.72 1.74 16.53
CA CYS A 88 18.96 1.10 16.10
C CYS A 88 20.03 2.08 15.60
N GLY A 89 19.79 3.39 15.69
CA GLY A 89 20.81 4.41 15.43
C GLY A 89 21.06 4.75 13.95
N GLU A 90 20.33 4.16 13.00
CA GLU A 90 20.52 4.41 11.55
C GLU A 90 20.34 5.89 11.16
N MET A 91 19.63 6.71 11.96
CA MET A 91 19.48 8.15 11.73
C MET A 91 20.60 9.02 12.33
N TRP A 92 21.37 8.50 13.29
CA TRP A 92 22.39 9.26 14.03
C TRP A 92 23.80 9.03 13.48
N ASP A 93 24.05 7.89 12.85
CA ASP A 93 25.32 7.58 12.16
C ASP A 93 25.66 8.57 11.02
N GLU A 94 24.69 9.33 10.52
CA GLU A 94 24.86 10.29 9.41
C GLU A 94 25.27 11.70 9.89
N TYR A 95 25.28 11.97 11.21
CA TYR A 95 25.63 13.27 11.81
C TYR A 95 26.98 13.29 12.55
N ASP A 96 27.66 12.15 12.71
CA ASP A 96 28.95 12.01 13.43
C ASP A 96 30.20 12.24 12.54
N HIS A 97 30.09 13.07 11.49
CA HIS A 97 31.23 13.49 10.64
C HIS A 97 31.35 15.00 10.52
#